data_AF-A0A2J0R5D9-F1
#
_entry.id   AF-A0A2J0R5D9-F1
#
_cell.length_a   1.000
_cell.length_b   1.000
_cell.length_c   1.000
_cell.angle_alpha   90.00
_cell.angle_beta   90.00
_cell.angle_gamma   90.00
#
_symmetry.space_group_name_H-M   'P 1'
#
loop_
_entity.id
_entity.type
_entity.pdbx_description
1 polymer ?
#
loop_
_entity_poly.entity_id
_entity_poly.type
_entity_poly.pdbx_seq_one_letter_code
_entity_poly.pdbx_strand_id
1 'polypeptide(L)'
;MKATLAILTIGVVPVSEVLPLLTEHVSEQQITHLSLLGKLSREEVMEDYAVGEGEDPLATLLSDGKLAHVSRQKIERALQGVIEVLDNQDYDVILLMSTAPVKGLSARNAILLEPMRIIPPLVASIVDGHQVGVIVPVEELLDNQTVKWAALEHTPLYALANPFWDSEAKLIAAGQELIDRGADVLMLDCLGFHQRHRDLLQKALDVPVLLSNVLMARLASELLV
;
A
#
# COMPACT_ATOMS: atom_id res chain seq x y z
N MET A 1 -9.91 -14.81 -23.52
CA MET A 1 -10.71 -14.66 -22.29
C MET A 1 -10.27 -13.36 -21.66
N LYS A 2 -11.17 -12.56 -21.08
CA LYS A 2 -10.74 -11.31 -20.44
C LYS A 2 -10.12 -11.64 -19.08
N ALA A 3 -8.97 -11.05 -18.75
CA ALA A 3 -8.23 -11.32 -17.52
C ALA A 3 -9.08 -11.06 -16.25
N THR A 4 -8.84 -11.84 -15.21
CA THR A 4 -9.52 -11.75 -13.90
C THR A 4 -8.55 -11.26 -12.83
N LEU A 5 -9.03 -10.37 -11.96
CA LEU A 5 -8.22 -9.73 -10.92
C LEU A 5 -8.82 -9.97 -9.55
N ALA A 6 -8.01 -10.46 -8.62
CA ALA A 6 -8.33 -10.42 -7.20
C ALA A 6 -7.52 -9.31 -6.51
N ILE A 7 -8.20 -8.40 -5.82
CA ILE A 7 -7.56 -7.42 -4.93
C ILE A 7 -7.65 -7.96 -3.51
N LEU A 8 -6.49 -8.16 -2.87
CA LEU A 8 -6.39 -8.67 -1.51
C LEU A 8 -5.90 -7.57 -0.56
N THR A 9 -6.63 -7.31 0.52
CA THR A 9 -6.20 -6.41 1.61
C THR A 9 -6.14 -7.15 2.94
N ILE A 10 -5.36 -6.64 3.89
CA ILE A 10 -5.29 -7.23 5.26
C ILE A 10 -6.47 -6.73 6.09
N GLY A 11 -6.55 -5.41 6.29
CA GLY A 11 -7.64 -4.74 6.98
C GLY A 11 -8.65 -4.09 6.04
N VAL A 12 -9.39 -3.13 6.58
CA VAL A 12 -10.30 -2.27 5.81
C VAL A 12 -9.50 -1.16 5.16
N VAL A 13 -9.60 -1.07 3.84
CA VAL A 13 -8.92 -0.07 3.02
C VAL A 13 -9.90 0.39 1.93
N PRO A 14 -10.00 1.70 1.63
CA PRO A 14 -10.83 2.20 0.54
C PRO A 14 -10.21 1.85 -0.83
N VAL A 15 -10.46 0.63 -1.32
CA VAL A 15 -10.02 0.18 -2.66
C VAL A 15 -10.72 0.96 -3.79
N SER A 16 -11.86 1.59 -3.49
CA SER A 16 -12.63 2.43 -4.43
C SER A 16 -11.81 3.51 -5.12
N GLU A 17 -10.72 3.97 -4.51
CA GLU A 17 -9.86 5.03 -5.05
C GLU A 17 -8.90 4.52 -6.13
N VAL A 18 -8.62 3.21 -6.15
CA VAL A 18 -7.79 2.57 -7.20
C VAL A 18 -8.63 1.84 -8.25
N LEU A 19 -9.88 1.50 -7.94
CA LEU A 19 -10.77 0.81 -8.88
C LEU A 19 -10.87 1.53 -10.24
N PRO A 20 -11.05 2.87 -10.33
CA PRO A 20 -11.13 3.56 -11.62
C PRO A 20 -9.93 3.32 -12.54
N LEU A 21 -8.73 3.18 -11.97
CA LEU A 21 -7.50 2.94 -12.74
C LEU A 21 -7.47 1.54 -13.35
N LEU A 22 -8.10 0.58 -12.68
CA LEU A 22 -8.18 -0.81 -13.12
C LEU A 22 -9.35 -1.00 -14.09
N THR A 23 -10.48 -0.33 -13.85
CA THR A 23 -11.70 -0.49 -14.66
C THR A 23 -11.62 0.17 -16.03
N GLU A 24 -10.60 0.97 -16.30
CA GLU A 24 -10.21 1.39 -17.65
C GLU A 24 -9.79 0.21 -18.53
N HIS A 25 -9.28 -0.88 -17.94
CA HIS A 25 -8.66 -2.00 -18.65
C HIS A 25 -9.48 -3.29 -18.54
N VAL A 26 -10.15 -3.52 -17.40
CA VAL A 26 -10.95 -4.72 -17.14
C VAL A 26 -12.36 -4.34 -16.65
N SER A 27 -13.38 -5.14 -16.94
CA SER A 27 -14.70 -4.84 -16.38
C SER A 27 -14.73 -5.07 -14.87
N GLU A 28 -15.47 -4.24 -14.12
CA GLU A 28 -15.61 -4.35 -12.67
C GLU A 28 -16.10 -5.74 -12.21
N GLN A 29 -16.89 -6.43 -13.04
CA GLN A 29 -17.38 -7.79 -12.77
C GLN A 29 -16.27 -8.85 -12.71
N GLN A 30 -15.08 -8.52 -13.21
CA GLN A 30 -13.91 -9.40 -13.21
C GLN A 30 -12.91 -9.01 -12.12
N ILE A 31 -13.23 -8.00 -11.31
CA ILE A 31 -12.46 -7.59 -10.16
C ILE A 31 -13.18 -8.08 -8.90
N THR A 32 -12.51 -8.92 -8.14
CA THR A 32 -13.00 -9.35 -6.82
C THR A 32 -12.14 -8.70 -5.73
N HIS A 33 -12.77 -7.98 -4.80
CA HIS A 33 -12.07 -7.47 -3.61
C HIS A 33 -12.32 -8.40 -2.42
N LEU A 34 -11.23 -8.87 -1.81
CA LEU A 34 -11.24 -9.60 -0.56
C LEU A 34 -10.40 -8.87 0.49
N SER A 35 -10.95 -8.72 1.69
CA SER A 35 -10.22 -8.29 2.88
C SER A 35 -10.11 -9.47 3.83
N LEU A 36 -8.89 -9.78 4.25
CA LEU A 36 -8.61 -10.90 5.16
C LEU A 36 -9.37 -10.74 6.49
N LEU A 37 -9.32 -9.55 7.09
CA LEU A 37 -9.94 -9.26 8.38
C LEU A 37 -11.22 -8.42 8.26
N GLY A 38 -11.59 -7.95 7.07
CA GLY A 38 -12.62 -6.92 6.89
C GLY A 38 -14.03 -7.32 7.32
N LYS A 39 -14.33 -8.61 7.44
CA LYS A 39 -15.63 -9.14 7.91
C LYS A 39 -15.62 -9.57 9.38
N LEU A 40 -14.46 -9.60 10.01
CA LEU A 40 -14.31 -10.01 11.40
C LEU A 40 -14.55 -8.81 12.33
N SER A 41 -15.16 -9.08 13.47
CA SER A 41 -15.21 -8.19 14.62
C SER A 41 -13.82 -8.05 15.25
N ARG A 42 -13.63 -7.00 16.07
CA ARG A 42 -12.36 -6.83 16.79
C ARG A 42 -12.09 -8.03 17.69
N GLU A 43 -13.10 -8.54 18.37
CA GLU A 43 -13.00 -9.67 19.29
C GLU A 43 -12.52 -10.92 18.55
N GLU A 44 -13.11 -11.25 17.40
CA GLU A 44 -12.68 -12.38 16.55
C GLU A 44 -11.25 -12.19 16.03
N VAL A 45 -10.89 -10.97 15.60
CA VAL A 45 -9.52 -10.67 15.18
C VAL A 45 -8.53 -10.88 16.32
N MET A 46 -8.86 -10.44 17.53
CA MET A 46 -7.95 -10.58 18.67
C MET A 46 -7.89 -12.02 19.21
N GLU A 47 -8.94 -12.82 19.01
CA GLU A 47 -8.93 -14.24 19.36
C GLU A 47 -7.93 -15.01 18.46
N ASP A 48 -8.00 -14.81 17.15
CA ASP A 48 -7.21 -15.59 16.20
C ASP A 48 -5.84 -14.96 15.90
N TYR A 49 -5.77 -13.63 15.77
CA TYR A 49 -4.63 -12.90 15.21
C TYR A 49 -3.87 -12.03 16.22
N ALA A 50 -4.18 -12.07 17.52
CA ALA A 50 -3.39 -11.36 18.52
C ALA A 50 -1.90 -11.72 18.44
N VAL A 51 -1.05 -10.74 18.73
CA VAL A 51 0.42 -10.90 18.79
C VAL A 51 0.77 -11.87 19.92
N GLY A 52 1.39 -13.00 19.58
CA GLY A 52 1.93 -13.95 20.54
C GLY A 52 3.35 -13.61 20.98
N GLU A 53 3.89 -14.42 21.90
CA GLU A 53 5.28 -14.30 22.33
C GLU A 53 6.24 -14.55 21.16
N GLY A 54 7.16 -13.61 20.92
CA GLY A 54 8.14 -13.70 19.83
C GLY A 54 7.58 -13.41 18.43
N GLU A 55 6.31 -13.03 18.31
CA GLU A 55 5.71 -12.61 17.05
C GLU A 55 5.83 -11.09 16.85
N ASP A 56 5.90 -10.65 15.60
CA ASP A 56 6.06 -9.23 15.30
C ASP A 56 4.68 -8.56 15.18
N PRO A 57 4.49 -7.37 15.79
CA PRO A 57 3.25 -6.63 15.66
C PRO A 57 3.11 -6.03 14.26
N LEU A 58 1.90 -6.08 13.72
CA LEU A 58 1.50 -5.43 12.49
C LEU A 58 0.28 -4.53 12.75
N ALA A 59 0.46 -3.22 12.58
CA ALA A 59 -0.64 -2.26 12.67
C ALA A 59 -1.62 -2.45 11.49
N THR A 60 -2.89 -2.70 11.82
CA THR A 60 -3.95 -2.96 10.84
C THR A 60 -5.23 -2.22 11.21
N LEU A 61 -5.85 -1.54 10.25
CA LEU A 61 -7.15 -0.90 10.42
C LEU A 61 -8.28 -1.93 10.32
N LEU A 62 -9.08 -2.08 11.38
CA LEU A 62 -10.18 -3.04 11.43
C LEU A 62 -11.52 -2.42 10.99
N SER A 63 -12.55 -3.26 10.93
CA SER A 63 -13.92 -2.91 10.56
C SER A 63 -14.58 -1.87 11.49
N ASP A 64 -14.10 -1.75 12.73
CA ASP A 64 -14.53 -0.73 13.70
C ASP A 64 -13.88 0.65 13.49
N GLY A 65 -13.07 0.79 12.43
CA GLY A 65 -12.38 2.05 12.10
C GLY A 65 -11.20 2.37 13.01
N LYS A 66 -10.75 1.43 13.85
CA LYS A 66 -9.62 1.63 14.76
C LYS A 66 -8.46 0.70 14.41
N LEU A 67 -7.25 1.16 14.70
CA LEU A 67 -6.05 0.34 14.55
C LEU A 67 -6.03 -0.79 15.59
N ALA A 68 -5.47 -1.93 15.20
CA ALA A 68 -5.13 -3.04 16.06
C ALA A 68 -3.71 -3.53 15.70
N HIS A 69 -3.02 -4.12 16.68
CA HIS A 69 -1.76 -4.81 16.42
C HIS A 69 -2.04 -6.31 16.36
N VAL A 70 -1.88 -6.87 15.16
CA VAL A 70 -2.03 -8.30 14.90
C VAL A 70 -0.66 -8.93 14.64
N SER A 71 -0.56 -10.24 14.81
CA SER A 71 0.66 -10.99 14.53
C SER A 71 0.98 -11.03 13.04
N ARG A 72 2.14 -10.49 12.64
CA ARG A 72 2.62 -10.54 11.26
C ARG A 72 2.69 -11.98 10.73
N GLN A 73 3.19 -12.91 11.53
CA GLN A 73 3.35 -14.32 11.18
C GLN A 73 2.00 -15.03 10.96
N LYS A 74 0.98 -14.70 11.75
CA LYS A 74 -0.38 -15.24 11.56
C LYS A 74 -1.02 -14.66 10.30
N ILE A 75 -0.82 -13.36 10.06
CA ILE A 75 -1.31 -12.69 8.86
C ILE A 75 -0.65 -13.24 7.59
N GLU A 76 0.67 -13.45 7.57
CA GLU A 76 1.38 -14.06 6.44
C GLU A 76 0.83 -15.45 6.11
N ARG A 77 0.60 -16.31 7.12
CA ARG A 77 0.00 -17.64 6.93
C ARG A 77 -1.42 -17.56 6.38
N ALA A 78 -2.24 -16.66 6.90
CA ALA A 78 -3.62 -16.52 6.47
C ALA A 78 -3.74 -15.90 5.06
N LEU A 79 -2.90 -14.92 4.74
CA LEU A 79 -2.77 -14.37 3.38
C LEU A 79 -2.37 -15.45 2.38
N GLN A 80 -1.38 -16.29 2.71
CA GLN A 80 -0.97 -17.40 1.85
C GLN A 80 -2.14 -18.36 1.59
N GLY A 81 -2.93 -18.71 2.61
CA GLY A 81 -4.13 -19.53 2.44
C GLY A 81 -5.18 -18.90 1.51
N VAL A 82 -5.41 -17.59 1.62
CA VAL A 82 -6.32 -16.87 0.71
C VAL A 82 -5.78 -16.84 -0.72
N ILE A 83 -4.48 -16.60 -0.89
CA ILE A 83 -3.82 -16.60 -2.20
C ILE A 83 -3.97 -17.98 -2.86
N GLU A 84 -3.77 -19.07 -2.13
CA GLU A 84 -3.96 -20.43 -2.65
C GLU A 84 -5.41 -20.70 -3.09
N VAL A 85 -6.40 -20.19 -2.35
CA VAL A 85 -7.81 -20.31 -2.76
C VAL A 85 -8.07 -19.54 -4.06
N LEU A 86 -7.57 -18.31 -4.18
CA LEU A 86 -7.72 -17.49 -5.39
C LEU A 86 -6.99 -18.12 -6.58
N ASP A 87 -5.78 -18.62 -6.37
CA ASP A 87 -4.98 -19.30 -7.39
C ASP A 87 -5.64 -20.59 -7.91
N ASN A 88 -6.37 -21.31 -7.05
CA ASN A 88 -7.19 -22.47 -7.43
C ASN A 88 -8.54 -22.09 -8.06
N GLN A 89 -8.94 -20.81 -8.01
CA GLN A 89 -10.12 -20.27 -8.68
C GLN A 89 -9.78 -19.70 -10.06
N ASP A 90 -8.57 -19.96 -10.57
CA ASP A 90 -8.08 -19.54 -11.89
C ASP A 90 -8.07 -18.00 -12.07
N TYR A 91 -7.80 -17.24 -11.00
CA TYR A 91 -7.51 -15.81 -11.14
C TYR A 91 -6.19 -15.60 -11.89
N ASP A 92 -6.20 -14.72 -12.89
CA ASP A 92 -5.00 -14.42 -13.68
C ASP A 92 -3.99 -13.57 -12.88
N VAL A 93 -4.51 -12.60 -12.12
CA VAL A 93 -3.71 -11.65 -11.33
C VAL A 93 -4.25 -11.55 -9.92
N ILE A 94 -3.36 -11.59 -8.93
CA ILE A 94 -3.65 -11.32 -7.53
C ILE A 94 -2.84 -10.10 -7.10
N LEU A 95 -3.53 -9.00 -6.78
CA LEU A 95 -2.93 -7.76 -6.32
C LEU A 95 -3.10 -7.62 -4.80
N LEU A 96 -1.99 -7.74 -4.06
CA LEU A 96 -1.98 -7.40 -2.65
C LEU A 96 -1.94 -5.88 -2.50
N MET A 97 -2.97 -5.27 -1.91
CA MET A 97 -2.98 -3.84 -1.58
C MET A 97 -2.66 -3.67 -0.10
N SER A 98 -1.36 -3.71 0.21
CA SER A 98 -0.83 -3.57 1.58
C SER A 98 0.52 -2.86 1.59
N THR A 99 0.75 -2.04 2.61
CA THR A 99 2.06 -1.47 2.96
C THR A 99 2.75 -2.24 4.09
N ALA A 100 2.15 -3.34 4.55
CA ALA A 100 2.71 -4.20 5.58
C ALA A 100 3.98 -4.92 5.06
N PRO A 101 5.02 -5.11 5.89
CA PRO A 101 6.23 -5.84 5.53
C PRO A 101 6.00 -7.36 5.63
N VAL A 102 4.96 -7.85 4.94
CA VAL A 102 4.67 -9.29 4.81
C VAL A 102 5.62 -9.94 3.83
N LYS A 103 6.02 -11.18 4.10
CA LYS A 103 7.01 -11.93 3.31
C LYS A 103 6.54 -13.36 3.04
N GLY A 104 7.16 -13.98 2.04
CA GLY A 104 6.99 -15.42 1.78
C GLY A 104 5.68 -15.80 1.10
N LEU A 105 4.95 -14.84 0.53
CA LEU A 105 3.74 -15.10 -0.22
C LEU A 105 4.08 -15.64 -1.62
N SER A 106 3.27 -16.57 -2.12
CA SER A 106 3.44 -17.14 -3.45
C SER A 106 2.13 -17.65 -4.04
N ALA A 107 2.00 -17.54 -5.36
CA ALA A 107 0.96 -18.17 -6.17
C ALA A 107 1.61 -19.14 -7.16
N ARG A 108 0.90 -20.18 -7.59
CA ARG A 108 1.43 -21.19 -8.53
C ARG A 108 1.12 -20.82 -9.98
N ASN A 109 -0.07 -20.30 -10.24
CA ASN A 109 -0.57 -20.01 -11.57
C ASN A 109 -0.73 -18.50 -11.79
N ALA A 110 -1.33 -17.80 -10.84
CA ALA A 110 -1.60 -16.37 -10.91
C ALA A 110 -0.32 -15.52 -10.81
N ILE A 111 -0.34 -14.35 -11.46
CA ILE A 111 0.69 -13.34 -11.23
C ILE A 111 0.39 -12.63 -9.91
N LEU A 112 1.26 -12.85 -8.91
CA LEU A 112 1.17 -12.21 -7.60
C LEU A 112 1.93 -10.87 -7.58
N LEU A 113 1.18 -9.78 -7.46
CA LEU A 113 1.69 -8.42 -7.34
C LEU A 113 1.76 -7.98 -5.87
N GLU A 114 2.98 -7.77 -5.39
CA GLU A 114 3.26 -7.37 -4.01
C GLU A 114 3.91 -5.97 -4.00
N PRO A 115 3.24 -4.94 -3.44
CA PRO A 115 3.74 -3.58 -3.43
C PRO A 115 5.11 -3.45 -2.77
N MET A 116 5.35 -4.17 -1.67
CA MET A 116 6.65 -4.13 -0.97
C MET A 116 7.80 -4.70 -1.80
N ARG A 117 7.53 -5.63 -2.72
CA ARG A 117 8.54 -6.22 -3.61
C ARG A 117 8.79 -5.35 -4.84
N ILE A 118 7.78 -4.63 -5.32
CA ILE A 118 7.79 -3.92 -6.61
C ILE A 118 8.11 -2.44 -6.44
N ILE A 119 7.49 -1.76 -5.47
CA ILE A 119 7.55 -0.30 -5.37
C ILE A 119 8.94 0.23 -4.98
N PRO A 120 9.62 -0.30 -3.96
CA PRO A 120 10.95 0.21 -3.60
C PRO A 120 11.98 0.18 -4.74
N PRO A 121 12.22 -0.95 -5.45
CA PRO A 121 13.19 -0.97 -6.54
C PRO A 121 12.73 -0.16 -7.77
N LEU A 122 11.41 -0.11 -8.04
CA LEU A 122 10.87 0.74 -9.11
C LEU A 122 11.15 2.22 -8.84
N VAL A 123 10.83 2.70 -7.64
CA VAL A 123 11.07 4.10 -7.27
C VAL A 123 12.57 4.38 -7.29
N ALA A 124 13.41 3.50 -6.74
CA ALA A 124 14.86 3.64 -6.82
C ALA A 124 15.37 3.81 -8.26
N SER A 125 14.76 3.08 -9.21
CA SER A 125 15.11 3.18 -10.63
C SER A 125 14.59 4.46 -11.29
N ILE A 126 13.43 4.98 -10.87
CA ILE A 126 12.83 6.20 -11.44
C ILE A 126 13.52 7.47 -10.93
N VAL A 127 13.85 7.50 -9.64
CA VAL A 127 14.39 8.71 -9.00
C VAL A 127 15.89 8.89 -9.24
N ASP A 128 16.64 7.84 -9.62
CA ASP A 128 18.01 7.93 -10.13
C ASP A 128 18.90 8.99 -9.42
N GLY A 129 19.22 8.75 -8.15
CA GLY A 129 20.08 9.64 -7.35
C GLY A 129 19.41 10.89 -6.78
N HIS A 130 18.16 11.19 -7.11
CA HIS A 130 17.42 12.32 -6.52
C HIS A 130 17.03 12.03 -5.06
N GLN A 131 17.05 13.07 -4.21
CA GLN A 131 16.68 12.96 -2.80
C GLN A 131 15.16 12.79 -2.65
N VAL A 132 14.73 11.63 -2.15
CA VAL A 132 13.31 11.35 -1.92
C VAL A 132 12.85 11.93 -0.58
N GLY A 133 11.72 12.64 -0.59
CA GLY A 133 10.95 12.99 0.59
C GLY A 133 9.68 12.14 0.68
N VAL A 134 9.42 11.50 1.81
CA VAL A 134 8.25 10.63 2.02
C VAL A 134 7.31 11.29 3.03
N ILE A 135 6.05 11.48 2.64
CA ILE A 135 5.01 11.91 3.57
C ILE A 135 4.37 10.66 4.19
N VAL A 136 4.46 10.57 5.51
CA VAL A 136 4.02 9.42 6.29
C VAL A 136 2.76 9.81 7.08
N PRO A 137 1.70 8.98 7.10
CA PRO A 137 0.42 9.39 7.66
C PRO A 137 0.40 9.44 9.19
N VAL A 138 1.22 8.61 9.85
CA VAL A 138 1.34 8.50 11.31
C VAL A 138 2.76 8.05 11.69
N GLU A 139 3.21 8.40 12.88
CA GLU A 139 4.59 8.16 13.36
C GLU A 139 4.93 6.67 13.43
N GLU A 140 3.96 5.83 13.78
CA GLU A 140 4.09 4.37 13.93
C GLU A 140 4.49 3.66 12.64
N LEU A 141 4.37 4.33 11.48
CA LEU A 141 4.79 3.77 10.19
C LEU A 141 6.23 4.14 9.81
N LEU A 142 6.91 5.04 10.53
CA LEU A 142 8.25 5.51 10.16
C LEU A 142 9.29 4.39 10.11
N ASP A 143 9.26 3.45 11.06
CA ASP A 143 10.21 2.33 11.07
C ASP A 143 10.02 1.42 9.85
N ASN A 144 8.77 1.14 9.48
CA ASN A 144 8.45 0.38 8.27
C ASN A 144 8.91 1.13 7.02
N GLN A 145 8.63 2.44 6.93
CA GLN A 145 9.08 3.27 5.81
C GLN A 145 10.61 3.27 5.69
N THR A 146 11.33 3.36 6.80
CA THR A 146 12.80 3.32 6.82
C THR A 146 13.33 2.00 6.27
N VAL A 147 12.75 0.87 6.67
CA VAL A 147 13.12 -0.45 6.14
C VAL A 147 12.74 -0.58 4.66
N LYS A 148 11.56 -0.11 4.27
CA LYS A 148 11.04 -0.18 2.90
C LYS A 148 11.96 0.52 1.90
N TRP A 149 12.44 1.70 2.25
CA TRP A 149 13.19 2.56 1.35
C TRP A 149 14.71 2.38 1.43
N ALA A 150 15.19 1.36 2.13
CA ALA A 150 16.62 1.06 2.28
C ALA A 150 17.36 0.80 0.95
N ALA A 151 16.63 0.55 -0.15
CA ALA A 151 17.18 0.37 -1.49
C ALA A 151 17.49 1.68 -2.23
N LEU A 152 17.04 2.84 -1.71
CA LEU A 152 17.36 4.14 -2.31
C LEU A 152 18.81 4.52 -2.03
N GLU A 153 19.43 5.22 -2.98
CA GLU A 153 20.82 5.70 -2.86
C GLU A 153 20.98 6.71 -1.72
N HIS A 154 19.96 7.54 -1.49
CA HIS A 154 19.91 8.51 -0.39
C HIS A 154 18.83 8.11 0.60
N THR A 155 19.16 8.16 1.89
CA THR A 155 18.19 7.97 2.97
C THR A 155 17.06 8.98 2.81
N PRO A 156 15.79 8.56 2.77
CA PRO A 156 14.70 9.51 2.57
C PRO A 156 14.56 10.51 3.70
N LEU A 157 14.03 11.67 3.35
CA LEU A 157 13.54 12.66 4.30
C LEU A 157 12.08 12.32 4.64
N TYR A 158 11.70 12.40 5.91
CA TYR A 158 10.33 12.09 6.34
C TYR A 158 9.65 13.31 6.94
N ALA A 159 8.36 13.46 6.64
CA ALA A 159 7.46 14.43 7.25
C ALA A 159 6.09 13.79 7.50
N LEU A 160 5.36 14.27 8.52
CA LEU A 160 4.06 13.72 8.92
C LEU A 160 2.90 14.57 8.39
N ALA A 161 1.97 13.93 7.70
CA ALA A 161 0.65 14.47 7.37
C ALA A 161 -0.34 13.34 7.10
N ASN A 162 -1.46 13.34 7.81
CA ASN A 162 -2.47 12.31 7.72
C ASN A 162 -3.52 12.63 6.64
N PRO A 163 -3.71 11.78 5.61
CA PRO A 163 -4.59 12.07 4.48
C PRO A 163 -6.09 12.12 4.80
N PHE A 164 -6.50 11.69 6.00
CA PHE A 164 -7.91 11.64 6.39
C PHE A 164 -8.34 12.80 7.30
N TRP A 165 -7.44 13.29 8.15
CA TRP A 165 -7.79 14.24 9.23
C TRP A 165 -7.06 15.58 9.10
N ASP A 166 -5.89 15.60 8.47
CA ASP A 166 -5.14 16.82 8.29
C ASP A 166 -5.69 17.66 7.13
N SER A 167 -5.56 18.98 7.29
CA SER A 167 -5.94 19.94 6.26
C SER A 167 -5.01 19.87 5.04
N GLU A 168 -5.51 20.33 3.89
CA GLU A 168 -4.70 20.53 2.68
C GLU A 168 -3.47 21.40 2.95
N ALA A 169 -3.61 22.45 3.77
CA ALA A 169 -2.50 23.33 4.16
C ALA A 169 -1.41 22.57 4.95
N LYS A 170 -1.80 21.65 5.84
CA LYS A 170 -0.85 20.81 6.59
C LYS A 170 -0.11 19.84 5.66
N LEU A 171 -0.80 19.28 4.68
CA LEU A 171 -0.19 18.40 3.68
C LEU A 171 0.82 19.16 2.80
N ILE A 172 0.45 20.36 2.32
CA ILE A 172 1.36 21.23 1.56
C ILE A 172 2.57 21.63 2.41
N ALA A 173 2.36 22.00 3.69
CA ALA A 173 3.44 22.35 4.60
C ALA A 173 4.42 21.19 4.82
N ALA A 174 3.93 19.95 4.95
CA ALA A 174 4.79 18.77 5.05
C ALA A 174 5.61 18.55 3.77
N GLY A 175 5.01 18.75 2.59
CA GLY A 175 5.73 18.70 1.32
C GLY A 175 6.80 19.80 1.20
N GLN A 176 6.47 21.04 1.59
CA GLN A 176 7.41 22.16 1.59
C GLN A 176 8.57 21.93 2.56
N GLU A 177 8.30 21.41 3.76
CA GLU A 177 9.34 21.04 4.73
C GLU A 177 10.36 20.07 4.14
N LEU A 178 9.89 19.07 3.39
CA LEU A 178 10.75 18.09 2.73
C LEU A 178 11.62 18.76 1.64
N ILE A 179 11.04 19.64 0.84
CA ILE A 179 11.75 20.39 -0.22
C ILE A 179 12.79 21.33 0.38
N ASP A 180 12.45 22.06 1.44
CA ASP A 180 13.38 22.95 2.14
C ASP A 180 14.58 22.19 2.73
N ARG A 181 14.38 20.91 3.06
CA ARG A 181 15.41 19.97 3.52
C ARG A 181 16.15 19.27 2.37
N GLY A 182 15.81 19.58 1.11
CA GLY A 182 16.50 19.11 -0.09
C GLY A 182 15.82 17.95 -0.82
N ALA A 183 14.53 17.67 -0.59
CA ALA A 183 13.81 16.68 -1.40
C ALA A 183 13.55 17.19 -2.82
N ASP A 184 13.98 16.41 -3.81
CA ASP A 184 13.76 16.67 -5.24
C ASP A 184 12.48 16.00 -5.75
N VAL A 185 11.98 14.98 -5.03
CA VAL A 185 10.79 14.20 -5.37
C VAL A 185 10.04 13.82 -4.09
N LEU A 186 8.72 13.93 -4.12
CA LEU A 186 7.85 13.53 -3.01
C LEU A 186 7.21 12.18 -3.27
N MET A 187 7.11 11.38 -2.22
CA MET A 187 6.48 10.06 -2.21
C MET A 187 5.33 10.03 -1.21
N LEU A 188 4.14 9.74 -1.71
CA LEU A 188 2.95 9.44 -0.92
C LEU A 188 2.81 7.92 -0.79
N ASP A 189 3.24 7.35 0.34
CA ASP A 189 3.29 5.91 0.53
C ASP A 189 2.37 5.40 1.64
N CYS A 190 1.06 5.47 1.36
CA CYS A 190 0.02 4.85 2.16
C CYS A 190 -1.21 4.65 1.29
N LEU A 191 -1.98 3.60 1.57
CA LEU A 191 -3.25 3.34 0.89
C LEU A 191 -4.30 4.44 1.11
N GLY A 192 -4.15 5.28 2.13
CA GLY A 192 -5.01 6.44 2.36
C GLY A 192 -4.65 7.68 1.54
N PHE A 193 -3.49 7.72 0.88
CA PHE A 193 -3.20 8.78 -0.09
C PHE A 193 -3.86 8.45 -1.43
N HIS A 194 -4.34 9.49 -2.11
CA HIS A 194 -5.19 9.37 -3.31
C HIS A 194 -4.75 10.42 -4.32
N GLN A 195 -5.28 10.33 -5.55
CA GLN A 195 -4.91 11.26 -6.62
C GLN A 195 -5.09 12.73 -6.23
N ARG A 196 -6.19 13.07 -5.53
CA ARG A 196 -6.41 14.44 -5.02
C ARG A 196 -5.26 14.99 -4.18
N HIS A 197 -4.60 14.15 -3.38
CA HIS A 197 -3.46 14.54 -2.54
C HIS A 197 -2.22 14.80 -3.39
N ARG A 198 -1.99 13.95 -4.39
CA ARG A 198 -0.91 14.13 -5.37
C ARG A 198 -1.12 15.42 -6.17
N ASP A 199 -2.31 15.61 -6.73
CA ASP A 199 -2.63 16.76 -7.57
C ASP A 199 -2.54 18.08 -6.78
N LEU A 200 -2.99 18.08 -5.52
CA LEU A 200 -2.83 19.21 -4.60
C LEU A 200 -1.35 19.58 -4.44
N LEU A 201 -0.49 18.60 -4.12
CA LEU A 201 0.93 18.83 -3.92
C LEU A 201 1.64 19.26 -5.21
N GLN A 202 1.35 18.61 -6.35
CA GLN A 202 1.93 18.97 -7.65
C GLN A 202 1.52 20.37 -8.11
N LYS A 203 0.33 20.83 -7.73
CA LYS A 203 -0.12 22.21 -8.02
C LYS A 203 0.56 23.24 -7.12
N ALA A 204 0.86 22.87 -5.88
CA ALA A 204 1.39 23.78 -4.87
C ALA A 204 2.92 23.83 -4.83
N LEU A 205 3.61 22.78 -5.26
CA LEU A 205 5.05 22.55 -5.09
C LEU A 205 5.72 22.24 -6.43
N ASP A 206 6.96 22.69 -6.61
CA ASP A 206 7.71 22.58 -7.88
C ASP A 206 8.56 21.30 -7.96
N VAL A 207 8.01 20.16 -7.48
CA VAL A 207 8.66 18.85 -7.51
C VAL A 207 7.70 17.74 -7.92
N PRO A 208 8.18 16.65 -8.56
CA PRO A 208 7.34 15.50 -8.87
C PRO A 208 6.78 14.86 -7.59
N VAL A 209 5.54 14.38 -7.66
CA VAL A 209 4.88 13.64 -6.58
C VAL A 209 4.49 12.25 -7.10
N LEU A 210 5.03 11.23 -6.47
CA LEU A 210 4.75 9.82 -6.71
C LEU A 210 3.75 9.29 -5.68
N LEU A 211 2.94 8.32 -6.10
CA LEU A 211 1.88 7.76 -5.27
C LEU A 211 1.85 6.24 -5.48
N SER A 212 2.16 5.46 -4.42
CA SER A 212 2.45 4.02 -4.56
C SER A 212 1.27 3.20 -5.06
N ASN A 213 0.05 3.49 -4.57
CA ASN A 213 -1.14 2.76 -4.98
C ASN A 213 -1.49 2.99 -6.46
N VAL A 214 -1.24 4.19 -7.00
CA VAL A 214 -1.42 4.48 -8.43
C VAL A 214 -0.36 3.79 -9.28
N LEU A 215 0.91 3.77 -8.86
CA LEU A 215 1.96 3.03 -9.55
C LEU A 215 1.62 1.54 -9.62
N MET A 216 1.17 0.95 -8.50
CA MET A 216 0.73 -0.45 -8.46
C MET A 216 -0.46 -0.72 -9.38
N ALA A 217 -1.49 0.12 -9.34
CA ALA A 217 -2.68 -0.06 -10.18
C ALA A 217 -2.35 0.03 -11.68
N ARG A 218 -1.46 0.94 -12.08
CA ARG A 218 -0.99 1.04 -13.47
C ARG A 218 -0.20 -0.19 -13.90
N LEU A 219 0.72 -0.66 -13.06
CA LEU A 219 1.46 -1.90 -13.36
C LEU A 219 0.54 -3.12 -13.43
N ALA A 220 -0.46 -3.22 -12.56
CA ALA A 220 -1.45 -4.28 -12.61
C ALA A 220 -2.24 -4.24 -13.92
N SER A 221 -2.59 -3.04 -14.40
CA SER A 221 -3.37 -2.85 -15.62
C SER A 221 -2.69 -3.38 -16.89
N GLU A 222 -1.36 -3.34 -16.97
CA GLU A 222 -0.58 -3.91 -18.08
C GLU A 222 -0.70 -5.45 -18.18
N LEU A 223 -1.21 -6.10 -17.13
CA LEU A 223 -1.44 -7.55 -17.09
C LEU A 223 -2.90 -7.93 -17.36
N LEU A 224 -3.80 -6.96 -17.52
CA LEU A 224 -5.25 -7.18 -17.62
C LEU A 224 -5.80 -7.06 -19.05
N VAL A 225 -4.90 -6.98 -20.05
CA VAL A 225 -5.21 -6.75 -21.46
C VAL A 225 -5.62 -8.02 -22.21
#